data_AF-A0A1E5W2J0-F1
#
_entry.id   AF-A0A1E5W2J0-F1
#
_cell.length_a   1.000
_cell.length_b   1.000
_cell.length_c   1.000
_cell.angle_alpha   90.00
_cell.angle_beta   90.00
_cell.angle_gamma   90.00
#
_symmetry.space_group_name_H-M   'P 1'
#
loop_
_entity.id
_entity.type
_entity.pdbx_description
1 polymer ?
#
loop_
_entity_poly.entity_id
_entity_poly.type
_entity_poly.pdbx_seq_one_letter_code
_entity_poly.pdbx_strand_id
1 'polypeptide(L)'
;MKWSLASLPSPPFNGRDIVAYASHPDGHTIFMSTTRDCTHCFDTSEGVWRELGDWVLPFQGQAYFDGELDAWVGLHRRNEGYICCCPVPSRSAVAAQPPECKILKEKLFRKEEGVPSHRQLRTTINYIGGFASSRA
;
A
#
# COMPACT_ATOMS: atom_id res chain seq x y z
N MET A 1 -13.39 -18.38 19.92
CA MET A 1 -13.27 -18.12 18.47
C MET A 1 -12.48 -19.26 17.85
N LYS A 2 -13.03 -19.93 16.83
CA LYS A 2 -12.34 -21.00 16.09
C LYS A 2 -11.83 -20.38 14.80
N TRP A 3 -10.51 -20.36 14.61
CA TRP A 3 -9.90 -19.89 13.37
C TRP A 3 -10.07 -20.97 12.31
N SER A 4 -10.52 -20.60 11.12
CA SER A 4 -10.60 -21.47 9.96
C SER A 4 -9.87 -20.84 8.79
N LEU A 5 -9.07 -21.63 8.09
CA LEU A 5 -8.44 -21.20 6.84
C LEU A 5 -9.48 -21.37 5.71
N ALA A 6 -9.86 -20.28 5.05
CA ALA A 6 -10.65 -20.34 3.83
C ALA A 6 -9.70 -20.25 2.62
N SER A 7 -9.97 -21.05 1.58
CA SER A 7 -9.27 -20.92 0.31
C SER A 7 -9.74 -19.63 -0.37
N LEU A 8 -8.82 -18.67 -0.53
CA LEU A 8 -9.08 -17.48 -1.32
C LEU A 8 -8.99 -17.81 -2.82
N PRO A 9 -9.75 -17.11 -3.68
CA PRO A 9 -9.57 -17.20 -5.11
C PRO A 9 -8.15 -16.79 -5.50
N SER A 10 -7.57 -17.51 -6.47
CA SER A 10 -6.23 -17.22 -6.95
C SER A 10 -6.13 -15.78 -7.48
N PRO A 11 -5.08 -15.03 -7.12
CA PRO A 11 -4.84 -13.71 -7.68
C PRO A 11 -4.58 -13.78 -9.20
N PRO A 12 -4.91 -12.72 -9.96
CA PRO A 12 -4.61 -12.62 -11.40
C PRO A 12 -3.12 -12.37 -11.70
N PHE A 13 -2.24 -12.47 -10.70
CA PHE A 13 -0.81 -12.21 -10.77
C PHE A 13 -0.04 -13.15 -9.85
N ASN A 14 1.29 -13.22 -10.01
CA ASN A 14 2.14 -13.95 -9.08
C ASN A 14 2.35 -13.11 -7.81
N GLY A 15 2.07 -13.67 -6.62
CA GLY A 15 2.25 -12.95 -5.36
C GLY A 15 3.69 -12.44 -5.11
N ARG A 16 4.69 -13.02 -5.78
CA ARG A 16 6.08 -12.54 -5.75
C ARG A 16 6.29 -11.22 -6.50
N ASP A 17 5.35 -10.84 -7.35
CA ASP A 17 5.41 -9.61 -8.14
C ASP A 17 4.87 -8.39 -7.37
N ILE A 18 4.31 -8.56 -6.16
CA ILE A 18 3.74 -7.46 -5.39
C ILE A 18 4.84 -6.50 -4.93
N VAL A 19 4.76 -5.24 -5.36
CA VAL A 19 5.70 -4.18 -4.99
C VAL A 19 5.15 -3.24 -3.94
N ALA A 20 3.82 -3.03 -3.95
CA ALA A 20 3.13 -2.18 -2.99
C ALA A 20 1.73 -2.71 -2.67
N TYR A 21 1.25 -2.45 -1.47
CA TYR A 21 -0.12 -2.79 -1.07
C TYR A 21 -0.63 -1.89 0.05
N ALA A 22 -1.95 -1.75 0.16
CA ALA A 22 -2.60 -0.98 1.21
C ALA A 22 -3.99 -1.54 1.51
N SER A 23 -4.38 -1.53 2.78
CA SER A 23 -5.77 -1.82 3.17
C SER A 23 -6.63 -0.59 2.97
N HIS A 24 -7.80 -0.77 2.36
CA HIS A 24 -8.79 0.29 2.22
C HIS A 24 -9.47 0.56 3.58
N PRO A 25 -9.85 1.81 3.90
CA PRO A 25 -10.55 2.15 5.13
C PRO A 25 -11.94 1.49 5.29
N ASP A 26 -12.40 0.72 4.31
CA ASP A 26 -13.69 0.02 4.36
C ASP A 26 -13.62 -1.31 5.14
N GLY A 27 -12.41 -1.71 5.55
CA GLY A 27 -12.17 -2.91 6.35
C GLY A 27 -12.24 -4.24 5.59
N HIS A 28 -12.51 -4.24 4.27
CA HIS A 28 -12.67 -5.47 3.49
C HIS A 28 -11.95 -5.45 2.14
N THR A 29 -11.45 -4.31 1.67
CA THR A 29 -10.70 -4.24 0.40
C THR A 29 -9.20 -4.08 0.65
N ILE A 30 -8.40 -4.80 -0.14
CA ILE A 30 -6.94 -4.66 -0.18
C ILE A 30 -6.52 -4.27 -1.60
N PHE A 31 -5.69 -3.24 -1.74
CA PHE A 31 -5.09 -2.83 -3.00
C PHE A 31 -3.68 -3.38 -3.11
N MET A 32 -3.29 -3.82 -4.30
CA MET A 32 -2.00 -4.42 -4.59
C MET A 32 -1.50 -3.95 -5.95
N SER A 33 -0.29 -3.43 -5.99
CA SER A 33 0.42 -3.12 -7.25
C SER A 33 1.55 -4.10 -7.49
N THR A 34 1.76 -4.45 -8.76
CA THR A 34 2.73 -5.46 -9.17
C THR A 34 3.93 -4.84 -9.92
N THR A 35 4.98 -5.63 -10.15
CA THR A 35 6.14 -5.26 -10.97
C THR A 35 5.80 -5.03 -12.44
N ARG A 36 4.62 -5.46 -12.91
CA ARG A 36 4.12 -5.26 -14.27
C ARG A 36 3.43 -3.91 -14.47
N ASP A 37 3.63 -3.00 -13.53
CA ASP A 37 3.01 -1.69 -13.45
C ASP A 37 1.47 -1.70 -13.52
N CYS A 38 0.85 -2.72 -12.91
CA CYS A 38 -0.60 -2.85 -12.82
C CYS A 38 -1.05 -2.88 -11.36
N THR A 39 -2.20 -2.26 -11.06
CA THR A 39 -2.84 -2.26 -9.74
C THR A 39 -4.16 -3.01 -9.77
N HIS A 40 -4.35 -3.88 -8.78
CA HIS A 40 -5.58 -4.62 -8.55
C HIS A 40 -6.12 -4.31 -7.14
N CYS A 41 -7.40 -4.58 -6.92
CA CYS A 41 -7.95 -4.72 -5.58
C CYS A 41 -8.61 -6.09 -5.40
N PHE A 42 -8.62 -6.53 -4.14
CA PHE A 42 -9.30 -7.73 -3.70
C PHE A 42 -10.32 -7.38 -2.62
N ASP A 43 -11.58 -7.70 -2.89
CA ASP A 43 -12.68 -7.59 -1.95
C ASP A 43 -12.80 -8.91 -1.17
N THR A 44 -12.48 -8.87 0.12
CA THR A 44 -12.53 -10.05 0.99
C THR A 44 -13.94 -10.47 1.39
N SER A 45 -14.93 -9.58 1.23
CA SER A 45 -16.34 -9.87 1.51
C SER A 45 -17.01 -10.61 0.36
N GLU A 46 -16.70 -10.22 -0.88
CA GLU A 46 -17.23 -10.85 -2.09
C GLU A 46 -16.30 -11.96 -2.62
N GLY A 47 -15.03 -11.96 -2.22
CA GLY A 47 -14.02 -12.83 -2.80
C GLY A 47 -13.74 -12.50 -4.27
N VAL A 48 -13.71 -11.20 -4.62
CA VAL A 48 -13.59 -10.75 -6.02
C VAL A 48 -12.32 -9.94 -6.22
N TRP A 49 -11.61 -10.26 -7.31
CA TRP A 49 -10.48 -9.49 -7.82
C TRP A 49 -10.96 -8.49 -8.88
N ARG A 50 -10.42 -7.27 -8.84
CA ARG A 50 -10.65 -6.26 -9.90
C ARG A 50 -9.32 -5.62 -10.27
N GLU A 51 -9.13 -5.37 -11.56
CA GLU A 51 -8.04 -4.54 -12.06
C GLU A 51 -8.47 -3.08 -12.04
N LEU A 52 -7.59 -2.21 -11.54
CA LEU A 52 -7.84 -0.78 -11.37
C LEU A 52 -7.03 0.08 -12.35
N GLY A 53 -6.07 -0.53 -13.06
CA GLY A 53 -5.38 0.08 -14.20
C GLY A 53 -3.88 -0.13 -14.23
N ASP A 54 -3.29 0.32 -15.33
CA ASP A 54 -1.85 0.24 -15.65
C ASP A 54 -1.05 1.35 -14.95
N TRP A 55 -1.17 1.39 -13.63
CA TRP A 55 -0.41 2.26 -12.77
C TRP A 55 -0.04 1.52 -11.47
N VAL A 56 0.90 2.09 -10.71
CA VAL A 56 1.36 1.54 -9.42
C VAL A 56 1.14 2.56 -8.33
N LEU A 57 0.73 2.10 -7.16
CA LEU A 57 0.74 2.90 -5.95
C LEU A 57 2.12 3.54 -5.74
N PRO A 58 2.19 4.76 -5.19
CA PRO A 58 3.45 5.48 -5.02
C PRO A 58 4.33 4.92 -3.88
N PHE A 59 4.06 3.71 -3.40
CA PHE A 59 4.66 3.13 -2.21
C PHE A 59 5.64 2.00 -2.52
N GLN A 60 6.59 1.78 -1.61
CA GLN A 60 7.40 0.58 -1.52
C GLN A 60 6.89 -0.25 -0.35
N GLY A 61 6.30 -1.41 -0.64
CA GLY A 61 5.69 -2.26 0.39
C GLY A 61 4.35 -1.71 0.88
N GLN A 62 4.12 -1.82 2.18
CA GLN A 62 2.83 -1.47 2.79
C GLN A 62 2.66 0.04 2.96
N ALA A 63 1.47 0.53 2.66
CA ALA A 63 1.00 1.84 3.11
C ALA A 63 -0.16 1.70 4.10
N TYR A 64 -0.33 2.71 4.93
CA TYR A 64 -1.31 2.74 6.02
C TYR A 64 -2.25 3.92 5.82
N PHE A 65 -3.53 3.71 6.08
CA PHE A 65 -4.50 4.79 6.07
C PHE A 65 -4.39 5.62 7.35
N ASP A 66 -4.31 6.93 7.16
CA ASP A 66 -4.41 7.91 8.23
C ASP A 66 -5.71 8.70 8.05
N GLY A 67 -6.58 8.64 9.07
CA GLY A 67 -7.91 9.25 9.01
C GLY A 67 -7.91 10.77 9.16
N GLU A 68 -6.85 11.36 9.74
CA GLU A 68 -6.74 12.83 9.82
C GLU A 68 -6.30 13.42 8.47
N LEU A 69 -5.47 12.68 7.73
CA LEU A 69 -5.03 13.06 6.38
C LEU A 69 -6.00 12.63 5.27
N ASP A 70 -6.94 11.73 5.58
CA ASP A 70 -7.79 11.04 4.61
C ASP A 70 -6.97 10.46 3.43
N ALA A 71 -5.84 9.84 3.77
CA ALA A 71 -4.84 9.43 2.80
C ALA A 71 -4.10 8.18 3.24
N TRP A 72 -3.58 7.45 2.27
CA TRP A 72 -2.56 6.44 2.52
C TRP A 72 -1.20 7.09 2.67
N VAL A 73 -0.43 6.65 3.66
CA VAL A 73 0.92 7.08 3.98
C VAL A 73 1.86 5.88 3.90
N GLY A 74 2.98 6.03 3.21
CA GLY A 74 3.94 4.94 3.03
C GLY A 74 5.31 5.40 2.56
N LEU A 75 6.25 4.46 2.50
CA LEU A 75 7.58 4.72 1.96
C LEU A 75 7.49 4.96 0.46
N HIS A 76 8.13 6.02 -0.05
CA HIS A 76 8.02 6.36 -1.47
C HIS A 76 8.74 5.35 -2.37
N ARG A 77 8.07 4.85 -3.42
CA ARG A 77 8.57 3.80 -4.32
C ARG A 77 9.91 4.12 -4.96
N ARG A 78 10.09 5.34 -5.46
CA ARG A 78 11.22 5.74 -6.31
C ARG A 78 12.31 6.52 -5.58
N ASN A 79 11.96 7.13 -4.45
CA ASN A 79 12.85 8.04 -3.72
C ASN A 79 13.11 7.44 -2.36
N GLU A 80 14.22 6.70 -2.25
CA GLU A 80 14.61 6.05 -1.01
C GLU A 80 14.78 7.08 0.12
N GLY A 81 14.29 6.72 1.32
CA GLY A 81 14.36 7.57 2.50
C GLY A 81 13.21 8.56 2.65
N TYR A 82 12.31 8.66 1.66
CA TYR A 82 11.17 9.56 1.71
C TYR A 82 9.88 8.82 2.06
N ILE A 83 9.00 9.51 2.78
CA ILE A 83 7.59 9.14 2.93
C ILE A 83 6.79 9.93 1.91
N CYS A 84 5.73 9.32 1.40
CA CYS A 84 4.71 10.03 0.65
C CYS A 84 3.31 9.68 1.14
N CYS A 85 2.34 10.49 0.73
CA CYS A 85 0.94 10.18 0.87
C CYS A 85 0.17 10.39 -0.44
N CYS A 86 -0.94 9.67 -0.60
CA CYS A 86 -1.88 9.86 -1.69
C CYS A 86 -3.31 9.57 -1.22
N PRO A 87 -4.34 10.17 -1.84
CA PRO A 87 -5.73 9.82 -1.55
C PRO A 87 -6.01 8.35 -1.90
N VAL A 88 -7.06 7.79 -1.30
CA VAL A 88 -7.50 6.43 -1.59
C VAL A 88 -8.11 6.38 -3.01
N PRO A 89 -7.57 5.57 -3.93
CA PRO A 89 -8.11 5.46 -5.28
C PRO A 89 -9.48 4.78 -5.29
N SER A 90 -10.28 5.07 -6.32
CA SER A 90 -11.57 4.39 -6.52
C SER A 90 -11.38 2.88 -6.72
N ARG A 91 -12.31 2.10 -6.15
CA ARG A 91 -12.38 0.63 -6.29
C ARG A 91 -13.23 0.18 -7.49
N SER A 92 -14.02 1.10 -8.06
CA SER A 92 -15.12 0.78 -8.98
C SER A 92 -14.83 1.13 -10.43
N ALA A 93 -13.76 1.88 -10.68
CA ALA A 93 -13.41 2.34 -12.02
C ALA A 93 -11.92 2.11 -12.29
N VAL A 94 -11.62 1.66 -13.51
CA VAL A 94 -10.26 1.67 -14.02
C VAL A 94 -9.83 3.11 -14.20
N ALA A 95 -8.72 3.49 -13.57
CA ALA A 95 -8.10 4.79 -13.72
C ALA A 95 -6.92 4.68 -14.67
N ALA A 96 -6.78 5.67 -15.55
CA ALA A 96 -5.65 5.74 -16.48
C ALA A 96 -4.34 6.22 -15.81
N GLN A 97 -4.42 6.80 -14.60
CA GLN A 97 -3.30 7.44 -13.91
C GLN A 97 -3.32 7.09 -12.41
N PRO A 98 -2.15 7.05 -11.75
CA PRO A 98 -2.06 6.83 -10.32
C PRO A 98 -2.66 8.01 -9.52
N PRO A 99 -3.02 7.80 -8.24
CA PRO A 99 -3.44 8.88 -7.36
C PRO A 99 -2.33 9.93 -7.21
N GLU A 100 -2.72 11.19 -7.00
CA GLU A 100 -1.78 12.28 -6.78
C GLU A 100 -0.93 12.04 -5.53
N CYS A 101 0.38 11.99 -5.70
CA CYS A 101 1.34 11.67 -4.66
C CYS A 101 2.02 12.94 -4.12
N LYS A 102 1.94 13.17 -2.81
CA LYS A 102 2.68 14.21 -2.10
C LYS A 102 3.84 13.59 -1.34
N ILE A 103 5.05 14.03 -1.64
CA ILE A 103 6.27 13.53 -1.00
C ILE A 103 6.61 14.47 0.16
N LEU A 104 6.92 13.90 1.33
CA LEU A 104 7.43 14.65 2.46
C LEU A 104 8.77 15.29 2.07
N LYS A 105 8.99 16.55 2.44
CA LYS A 105 10.21 17.27 2.08
C LYS A 105 11.46 16.67 2.75
N GLU A 106 11.27 16.08 3.91
CA GLU A 106 12.34 15.53 4.72
C GLU A 106 12.67 14.09 4.32
N LYS A 107 13.97 13.81 4.21
CA LYS A 107 14.49 12.46 4.05
C LYS A 107 14.73 11.86 5.43
N LEU A 108 13.96 10.84 5.78
CA LEU A 108 13.96 10.24 7.12
C LEU A 108 15.05 9.20 7.33
N PHE A 109 15.56 8.58 6.26
CA PHE A 109 16.65 7.62 6.35
C PHE A 109 17.50 7.60 5.08
N ARG A 110 18.76 7.17 5.22
CA ARG A 110 19.66 6.93 4.10
C ARG A 110 19.97 5.43 4.05
N LYS A 111 20.01 4.89 2.85
CA LYS A 111 20.58 3.56 2.59
C LYS A 111 22.08 3.59 2.88
N GLU A 112 22.59 2.59 3.59
CA GLU A 112 24.04 2.46 3.76
C GLU A 112 24.69 2.17 2.39
N GLU A 113 25.59 3.06 1.98
CA GLU A 113 26.37 2.94 0.75
C GLU A 113 27.40 1.81 0.92
N GLY A 114 27.49 0.89 -0.05
CA GLY A 114 28.46 -0.22 -0.04
C GLY A 114 27.94 -1.55 0.53
N VAL A 115 26.70 -1.60 1.06
CA VAL A 115 26.08 -2.87 1.47
C VAL A 115 25.33 -3.50 0.29
N PRO A 116 25.63 -4.76 -0.11
CA PRO A 116 24.90 -5.46 -1.17
C PRO A 116 23.40 -5.49 -0.88
N SER A 117 22.55 -5.28 -1.90
CA SER A 117 21.09 -5.19 -1.77
C SER A 117 20.44 -6.36 -1.01
N HIS A 118 21.00 -7.56 -1.11
CA HIS A 118 20.53 -8.76 -0.40
C HIS A 118 20.81 -8.76 1.11
N ARG A 119 21.67 -7.86 1.61
CA ARG A 119 22.00 -7.70 3.04
C ARG A 119 21.33 -6.50 3.70
N GLN A 120 20.59 -5.70 2.94
CA GLN A 120 19.89 -4.55 3.50
C GLN A 120 18.55 -4.99 4.09
N LEU A 121 18.33 -4.67 5.37
CA LEU A 121 17.02 -4.80 6.00
C LEU A 121 16.05 -3.86 5.26
N ARG A 122 14.97 -4.42 4.71
CA ARG A 122 13.92 -3.64 4.06
C ARG A 122 13.27 -2.74 5.12
N THR A 123 13.46 -1.42 5.01
CA THR A 123 12.78 -0.47 5.90
C THR A 123 11.28 -0.70 5.79
N THR A 124 10.62 -0.77 6.94
CA THR A 124 9.17 -0.90 7.04
C THR A 124 8.67 0.26 7.87
N ILE A 125 7.57 0.87 7.42
CA ILE A 125 6.85 1.86 8.21
C ILE A 125 5.92 1.12 9.17
N ASN A 126 5.98 1.48 10.45
CA ASN A 126 5.07 0.97 11.47
C ASN A 126 4.12 2.12 11.84
N TYR A 127 2.83 1.89 11.70
CA TYR A 127 1.82 2.86 12.10
C TYR A 127 1.50 2.68 13.59
N ILE A 128 1.73 3.73 14.39
CA ILE A 128 1.57 3.68 15.85
C ILE A 128 0.19 4.21 16.31
N GLY A 129 -0.63 4.75 15.38
CA GLY A 129 -1.96 5.28 15.69
C GLY A 129 -1.93 6.59 16.47
N GLY A 130 -2.98 7.40 16.31
CA GLY A 130 -3.27 8.56 17.15
C GLY A 130 -4.12 8.17 18.35
N PHE A 131 -3.87 8.76 19.52
CA PHE A 131 -4.80 8.65 20.65
C PHE A 131 -6.14 9.24 20.23
N ALA A 132 -7.18 8.40 20.13
CA ALA A 132 -8.54 8.90 20.06
C ALA A 132 -8.82 9.65 21.37
N SER A 133 -8.81 10.99 21.32
CA SER A 133 -9.37 11.79 22.39
C SER A 133 -10.88 11.56 22.37
N SER A 134 -11.36 10.58 23.14
CA SER A 134 -12.78 10.47 23.45
C SER A 134 -13.15 11.66 24.32
N ARG A 135 -13.74 12.71 23.73
CA ARG A 135 -14.51 13.66 24.51
C ARG A 135 -15.79 12.94 24.94
N ALA A 136 -15.91 12.75 26.26
CA ALA A 136 -17.13 12.36 26.94
C ALA A 136 -18.20 13.46 26.86
#